data_AF-A0A3B9NT66-F1
#
_entry.id   AF-A0A3B9NT66-F1
#
_cell.length_a   1.000
_cell.length_b   1.000
_cell.length_c   1.000
_cell.angle_alpha   90.00
_cell.angle_beta   90.00
_cell.angle_gamma   90.00
#
_symmetry.space_group_name_H-M   'P 1'
#
loop_
_entity.id
_entity.type
_entity.pdbx_description
1 polymer ?
#
loop_
_entity_poly.entity_id
_entity_poly.type
_entity_poly.pdbx_seq_one_letter_code
_entity_poly.pdbx_strand_id
1 'polypeptide(L)'
;MDKGVEKPRGQFRVILLALVLLVAGCEQSTSVETKGEKSQTPSAAELFDRGALRAIAYGGYRSATRALVPSVNEIKEDLKILSGLGFTMIRTYNTQQFDETRRIFLAIEALQAEDPSFEMYVMLGVWIDCAGAWTDTPNHEGEDHEANQREVDAAVQFAKAYSNIVKVIAVGNEAMVRWAAAYYVQPKVVLKWVQHFQALKQAGEIESGIWVTSSDNFASWGGGEGSYQTPTLDALIGAVDFVSMHTYPFHDTHYNPAFWTDTFDEVSAQAPQADVSATMARAAAYAQDQYASTKRYVSSIDPGKAVHIGETGWASIDNGFYGPDGSNAAGERQQQLYFELMTAWARAAGVVLVLFEAFDEPWKDAKNPGGSENHFGLIDGQNRAKRVLWTELDAGALQGLTRGGRPIVRSDTP
;
A
#
# COMPACT_ATOMS: atom_id res chain seq x y z
N MET A 1 -56.42 69.88 -0.75
CA MET A 1 -57.42 70.04 -1.84
C MET A 1 -56.96 69.14 -2.96
N ASP A 2 -57.52 67.94 -3.09
CA ASP A 2 -58.85 67.64 -3.64
C ASP A 2 -58.77 67.42 -5.17
N LYS A 3 -59.45 66.35 -5.61
CA LYS A 3 -59.75 65.94 -7.01
C LYS A 3 -58.58 65.39 -7.81
N GLY A 4 -58.71 64.31 -8.59
CA GLY A 4 -59.88 63.60 -9.12
C GLY A 4 -59.37 62.89 -10.38
N VAL A 5 -59.72 61.62 -10.64
CA VAL A 5 -60.93 61.25 -11.40
C VAL A 5 -60.76 61.73 -12.87
N GLU A 6 -60.75 60.92 -13.93
CA GLU A 6 -61.62 59.78 -14.23
C GLU A 6 -61.12 59.03 -15.48
N LYS A 7 -61.37 57.72 -15.47
CA LYS A 7 -61.59 56.82 -16.63
C LYS A 7 -62.77 57.35 -17.50
N PRO A 8 -62.98 56.96 -18.79
CA PRO A 8 -63.50 55.59 -19.03
C PRO A 8 -63.38 54.97 -20.45
N ARG A 9 -63.70 53.65 -20.43
CA ARG A 9 -64.42 52.82 -21.44
C ARG A 9 -63.85 52.80 -22.86
N GLY A 10 -63.34 51.70 -23.42
CA GLY A 10 -63.63 50.28 -23.22
C GLY A 10 -64.59 49.78 -24.29
N GLN A 11 -64.11 49.02 -25.27
CA GLN A 11 -64.83 47.91 -25.92
C GLN A 11 -63.87 47.01 -26.73
N PHE A 12 -64.16 45.71 -26.65
CA PHE A 12 -63.41 44.54 -27.13
C PHE A 12 -63.48 44.34 -28.66
N ARG A 13 -62.41 43.79 -29.26
CA ARG A 13 -62.30 42.46 -29.93
C ARG A 13 -61.06 42.43 -30.86
N VAL A 14 -60.03 41.63 -30.56
CA VAL A 14 -59.73 40.25 -31.05
C VAL A 14 -58.62 40.22 -32.13
N ILE A 15 -57.45 39.70 -31.71
CA ILE A 15 -56.47 38.82 -32.41
C ILE A 15 -55.70 39.37 -33.65
N LEU A 16 -54.36 39.52 -33.56
CA LEU A 16 -53.35 38.51 -33.94
C LEU A 16 -51.92 39.08 -33.85
N LEU A 17 -50.99 38.21 -33.44
CA LEU A 17 -49.52 38.31 -33.32
C LEU A 17 -48.79 39.18 -34.36
N ALA A 18 -47.88 40.04 -33.87
CA ALA A 18 -46.59 40.32 -34.51
C ALA A 18 -45.63 40.87 -33.43
N LEU A 19 -44.68 40.04 -32.99
CA LEU A 19 -43.60 40.46 -32.08
C LEU A 19 -42.33 40.64 -32.91
N VAL A 20 -41.95 41.89 -33.16
CA VAL A 20 -40.62 42.27 -33.61
C VAL A 20 -40.18 43.43 -32.71
N LEU A 21 -39.20 43.18 -31.85
CA LEU A 21 -38.43 44.22 -31.20
C LEU A 21 -36.94 43.88 -31.34
N LEU A 22 -36.31 44.67 -32.20
CA LEU A 22 -34.88 44.87 -32.30
C LEU A 22 -34.40 45.75 -31.13
N VAL A 23 -33.28 45.33 -30.52
CA VAL A 23 -32.05 46.12 -30.22
C VAL A 23 -32.19 47.26 -29.20
N ALA A 24 -31.24 47.55 -28.30
CA ALA A 24 -30.07 46.92 -27.67
C ALA A 24 -29.53 47.99 -26.70
N GLY A 25 -28.80 47.57 -25.66
CA GLY A 25 -27.96 48.48 -24.85
C GLY A 25 -27.53 47.89 -23.52
N CYS A 26 -26.25 47.48 -23.47
CA CYS A 26 -25.29 47.19 -22.37
C CYS A 26 -25.72 47.44 -20.91
N GLU A 27 -25.23 46.77 -19.86
CA GLU A 27 -23.98 46.02 -19.64
C GLU A 27 -24.14 45.28 -18.30
N GLN A 28 -23.79 43.99 -18.22
CA GLN A 28 -23.32 43.41 -16.96
C GLN A 28 -22.52 42.14 -17.27
N SER A 29 -21.24 42.20 -16.93
CA SER A 29 -20.28 41.12 -16.97
C SER A 29 -20.71 39.99 -16.05
N THR A 30 -21.31 38.94 -16.59
CA THR A 30 -21.41 37.65 -15.88
C THR A 30 -20.11 36.89 -16.10
N SER A 31 -19.22 36.97 -15.10
CA SER A 31 -18.17 35.97 -14.91
C SER A 31 -18.86 34.62 -14.76
N VAL A 32 -18.69 33.76 -15.77
CA VAL A 32 -19.06 32.34 -15.65
C VAL A 32 -18.08 31.73 -14.65
N GLU A 33 -18.53 31.55 -13.42
CA GLU A 33 -17.90 30.61 -12.49
C GLU A 33 -18.08 29.22 -13.09
N THR A 34 -17.09 28.75 -13.83
CA THR A 34 -16.88 27.31 -14.00
C THR A 34 -16.52 26.74 -12.64
N LYS A 35 -17.54 26.30 -11.90
CA LYS A 35 -17.37 25.29 -10.86
C LYS A 35 -16.83 24.04 -11.57
N GLY A 36 -15.51 23.89 -11.57
CA GLY A 36 -14.91 22.60 -11.87
C GLY A 36 -15.44 21.62 -10.83
N GLU A 37 -16.25 20.65 -11.27
CA GLU A 37 -16.49 19.45 -10.48
C GLU A 37 -15.12 18.80 -10.28
N LYS A 38 -14.53 19.00 -9.09
CA LYS A 38 -13.46 18.12 -8.64
C LYS A 38 -14.10 16.74 -8.56
N SER A 39 -13.75 15.85 -9.49
CA SER A 39 -13.98 14.42 -9.33
C SER A 39 -13.51 14.04 -7.93
N GLN A 40 -14.43 13.68 -7.03
CA GLN A 40 -14.10 13.39 -5.65
C GLN A 40 -13.41 12.03 -5.62
N THR A 41 -12.08 12.02 -5.53
CA THR A 41 -11.35 10.77 -5.25
C THR A 41 -11.70 10.28 -3.84
N PRO A 42 -11.84 8.97 -3.62
CA PRO A 42 -12.17 8.41 -2.32
C PRO A 42 -11.12 8.77 -1.27
N SER A 43 -11.58 8.94 -0.04
CA SER A 43 -10.75 9.02 1.16
C SER A 43 -10.14 7.66 1.51
N ALA A 44 -9.12 7.66 2.38
CA ALA A 44 -8.57 6.42 2.92
C ALA A 44 -9.64 5.57 3.62
N ALA A 45 -10.55 6.21 4.37
CA ALA A 45 -11.64 5.53 5.06
C ALA A 45 -12.56 4.77 4.10
N GLU A 46 -12.91 5.37 2.95
CA GLU A 46 -13.75 4.72 1.93
C GLU A 46 -13.04 3.58 1.23
N LEU A 47 -11.73 3.70 0.98
CA LEU A 47 -10.92 2.64 0.38
C LEU A 47 -10.75 1.44 1.31
N PHE A 48 -10.57 1.71 2.61
CA PHE A 48 -10.37 0.66 3.61
C PHE A 48 -11.69 0.04 4.09
N ASP A 49 -12.84 0.64 3.76
CA ASP A 49 -14.15 0.07 4.01
C ASP A 49 -14.38 -1.16 3.09
N ARG A 50 -14.83 -2.27 3.68
CA ARG A 50 -15.33 -3.50 2.99
C ARG A 50 -14.31 -4.51 2.45
N GLY A 51 -13.01 -4.34 2.69
CA GLY A 51 -12.00 -5.36 2.35
C GLY A 51 -11.90 -5.70 0.85
N ALA A 52 -12.40 -4.82 -0.03
CA ALA A 52 -12.33 -4.97 -1.48
C ALA A 52 -11.04 -4.38 -2.08
N LEU A 53 -10.34 -3.52 -1.32
CA LEU A 53 -9.08 -2.91 -1.72
C LEU A 53 -8.01 -3.99 -1.91
N ARG A 54 -7.49 -4.07 -3.13
CA ARG A 54 -6.32 -4.90 -3.44
C ARG A 54 -5.09 -4.02 -3.41
N ALA A 55 -4.23 -4.26 -2.42
CA ALA A 55 -2.99 -3.53 -2.21
C ALA A 55 -1.77 -4.44 -2.36
N ILE A 56 -0.67 -3.89 -2.86
CA ILE A 56 0.58 -4.63 -3.05
C ILE A 56 1.78 -3.73 -2.75
N ALA A 57 2.82 -4.31 -2.15
CA ALA A 57 4.10 -3.67 -2.03
C ALA A 57 4.76 -3.54 -3.41
N TYR A 58 5.29 -2.36 -3.71
CA TYR A 58 5.86 -2.07 -5.02
C TYR A 58 7.24 -1.44 -4.91
N GLY A 59 8.21 -2.11 -5.51
CA GLY A 59 9.48 -1.56 -5.99
C GLY A 59 9.63 -1.92 -7.47
N GLY A 60 9.99 -0.94 -8.30
CA GLY A 60 10.12 -1.09 -9.74
C GLY A 60 11.52 -1.50 -10.21
N TYR A 61 12.48 -1.67 -9.29
CA TYR A 61 13.89 -1.85 -9.65
C TYR A 61 14.11 -3.14 -10.44
N ARG A 62 14.74 -2.99 -11.62
CA ARG A 62 15.01 -4.11 -12.54
C ARG A 62 16.47 -4.58 -12.49
N SER A 63 17.30 -3.97 -11.66
CA SER A 63 18.74 -4.20 -11.57
C SER A 63 19.16 -4.59 -10.16
N ALA A 64 20.35 -5.17 -10.01
CA ALA A 64 20.92 -5.54 -8.71
C ALA A 64 21.38 -4.34 -7.86
N THR A 65 21.03 -3.10 -8.25
CA THR A 65 21.30 -1.89 -7.48
C THR A 65 20.16 -0.89 -7.58
N ARG A 66 19.89 -0.19 -6.48
CA ARG A 66 18.93 0.94 -6.44
C ARG A 66 19.47 2.23 -7.05
N ALA A 67 20.77 2.29 -7.36
CA ALA A 67 21.35 3.43 -8.09
C ALA A 67 20.76 3.58 -9.50
N LEU A 68 20.27 2.49 -10.10
CA LEU A 68 19.57 2.48 -11.38
C LEU A 68 18.06 2.55 -11.12
N VAL A 69 17.58 3.76 -10.85
CA VAL A 69 16.14 4.02 -10.66
C VAL A 69 15.39 3.81 -11.97
N PRO A 70 14.31 3.01 -12.00
CA PRO A 70 13.46 2.84 -13.18
C PRO A 70 12.97 4.15 -13.76
N SER A 71 12.88 4.26 -15.08
CA SER A 71 12.30 5.43 -15.72
C SER A 71 10.78 5.52 -15.51
N VAL A 72 10.20 6.70 -15.72
CA VAL A 72 8.73 6.87 -15.65
C VAL A 72 8.02 5.91 -16.59
N ASN A 73 8.54 5.66 -17.80
CA ASN A 73 7.92 4.73 -18.74
C ASN A 73 7.98 3.27 -18.24
N GLU A 74 9.07 2.87 -17.60
CA GLU A 74 9.17 1.53 -17.02
C GLU A 74 8.21 1.36 -15.84
N ILE A 75 8.06 2.38 -15.00
CA ILE A 75 7.06 2.35 -13.92
C ILE A 75 5.65 2.33 -14.51
N LYS A 76 5.37 3.03 -15.61
CA LYS A 76 4.07 2.95 -16.29
C LYS A 76 3.75 1.55 -16.79
N GLU A 77 4.74 0.81 -17.31
CA GLU A 77 4.57 -0.60 -17.70
C GLU A 77 4.12 -1.43 -16.49
N ASP A 78 4.84 -1.28 -15.37
CA ASP A 78 4.57 -2.00 -14.13
C ASP A 78 3.17 -1.67 -13.57
N LEU A 79 2.79 -0.39 -13.54
CA LEU A 79 1.49 0.05 -13.03
C LEU A 79 0.31 -0.41 -13.91
N LYS A 80 0.49 -0.50 -15.24
CA LYS A 80 -0.52 -1.10 -16.13
C LYS A 80 -0.71 -2.59 -15.84
N ILE A 81 0.38 -3.31 -15.55
CA ILE A 81 0.33 -4.71 -15.13
C ILE A 81 -0.43 -4.85 -13.81
N LEU A 82 -0.08 -4.05 -12.80
CA LEU A 82 -0.76 -4.10 -11.49
C LEU A 82 -2.25 -3.76 -11.59
N SER A 83 -2.60 -2.74 -12.38
CA SER A 83 -3.99 -2.38 -12.65
C SER A 83 -4.74 -3.50 -13.38
N GLY A 84 -4.12 -4.14 -14.38
CA GLY A 84 -4.69 -5.30 -15.08
C GLY A 84 -4.92 -6.50 -14.15
N LEU A 85 -4.08 -6.68 -13.14
CA LEU A 85 -4.25 -7.66 -12.06
C LEU A 85 -5.29 -7.23 -11.02
N GLY A 86 -5.86 -6.03 -11.13
CA GLY A 86 -6.88 -5.50 -10.23
C GLY A 86 -6.35 -4.87 -8.94
N PHE A 87 -5.04 -4.61 -8.84
CA PHE A 87 -4.49 -3.81 -7.73
C PHE A 87 -4.76 -2.34 -7.99
N THR A 88 -5.32 -1.66 -6.98
CA THR A 88 -5.64 -0.22 -7.04
C THR A 88 -4.89 0.59 -6.00
N MET A 89 -4.09 -0.05 -5.16
CA MET A 89 -3.16 0.63 -4.25
C MET A 89 -1.79 -0.04 -4.25
N ILE A 90 -0.75 0.77 -4.30
CA ILE A 90 0.63 0.36 -4.07
C ILE A 90 1.15 0.93 -2.75
N ARG A 91 2.02 0.17 -2.08
CA ARG A 91 2.78 0.64 -0.92
C ARG A 91 4.23 0.89 -1.31
N THR A 92 4.77 2.03 -0.88
CA THR A 92 6.18 2.43 -1.07
C THR A 92 6.91 2.53 0.28
N TYR A 93 8.23 2.73 0.26
CA TYR A 93 9.09 2.54 1.43
C TYR A 93 9.87 3.78 1.89
N ASN A 94 10.19 4.68 0.96
CA ASN A 94 10.89 5.94 1.25
C ASN A 94 10.38 7.02 0.29
N THR A 95 10.70 8.27 0.57
CA THR A 95 10.27 9.42 -0.21
C THR A 95 11.36 9.99 -1.09
N GLN A 96 12.61 9.97 -0.66
CA GLN A 96 13.68 10.68 -1.36
C GLN A 96 15.05 10.03 -1.35
N GLN A 97 15.26 8.93 -0.60
CA GLN A 97 16.53 8.19 -0.67
C GLN A 97 16.88 7.84 -2.13
N PHE A 98 15.86 7.52 -2.93
CA PHE A 98 15.95 7.34 -4.37
C PHE A 98 14.82 8.09 -5.09
N ASP A 99 15.03 8.43 -6.37
CA ASP A 99 14.08 9.21 -7.17
C ASP A 99 12.81 8.42 -7.59
N GLU A 100 12.68 7.16 -7.17
CA GLU A 100 11.60 6.26 -7.58
C GLU A 100 10.22 6.78 -7.17
N THR A 101 10.05 7.18 -5.90
CA THR A 101 8.75 7.65 -5.38
C THR A 101 8.23 8.85 -6.17
N ARG A 102 9.10 9.80 -6.52
CA ARG A 102 8.74 10.91 -7.40
C ARG A 102 8.31 10.42 -8.79
N ARG A 103 9.03 9.45 -9.36
CA ARG A 103 8.72 8.89 -10.69
C ARG A 103 7.45 8.05 -10.69
N ILE A 104 7.08 7.43 -9.56
CA ILE A 104 5.78 6.75 -9.38
C ILE A 104 4.64 7.75 -9.53
N PHE A 105 4.69 8.90 -8.84
CA PHE A 105 3.65 9.91 -8.99
C PHE A 105 3.55 10.43 -10.42
N LEU A 106 4.68 10.72 -11.07
CA LEU A 106 4.69 11.13 -12.48
C LEU A 106 4.13 10.06 -13.41
N ALA A 107 4.39 8.78 -13.13
CA ALA A 107 3.85 7.67 -13.91
C ALA A 107 2.33 7.58 -13.76
N ILE A 108 1.80 7.69 -12.54
CA ILE A 108 0.35 7.67 -12.28
C ILE A 108 -0.33 8.84 -12.97
N GLU A 109 0.18 10.07 -12.86
CA GLU A 109 -0.39 11.23 -13.56
C GLU A 109 -0.37 11.06 -15.08
N ALA A 110 0.74 10.59 -15.64
CA ALA A 110 0.84 10.33 -17.07
C ALA A 110 -0.18 9.27 -17.53
N LEU A 111 -0.44 8.25 -16.72
CA LEU A 111 -1.46 7.23 -17.00
C LEU A 111 -2.87 7.79 -16.90
N GLN A 112 -3.17 8.60 -15.89
CA GLN A 112 -4.46 9.28 -15.74
C GLN A 112 -4.74 10.27 -16.88
N ALA A 113 -3.68 10.89 -17.43
CA ALA A 113 -3.79 11.74 -18.60
C ALA A 113 -4.02 10.95 -19.91
N GLU A 114 -3.46 9.74 -20.02
CA GLU A 114 -3.69 8.82 -21.13
C GLU A 114 -5.08 8.16 -21.08
N ASP A 115 -5.51 7.78 -19.88
CA ASP A 115 -6.76 7.10 -19.59
C ASP A 115 -7.36 7.65 -18.28
N PRO A 116 -8.38 8.53 -18.36
CA PRO A 116 -9.02 9.10 -17.17
C PRO A 116 -9.70 8.08 -16.25
N SER A 117 -9.86 6.82 -16.68
CA SER A 117 -10.38 5.72 -15.85
C SER A 117 -9.28 4.98 -15.09
N PHE A 118 -8.00 5.25 -15.38
CA PHE A 118 -6.89 4.64 -14.68
C PHE A 118 -6.86 5.05 -13.19
N GLU A 119 -6.97 4.06 -12.31
CA GLU A 119 -7.04 4.24 -10.87
C GLU A 119 -5.84 3.55 -10.18
N MET A 120 -5.05 4.33 -9.45
CA MET A 120 -3.95 3.84 -8.62
C MET A 120 -3.70 4.80 -7.46
N TYR A 121 -3.74 4.29 -6.24
CA TYR A 121 -3.48 5.02 -5.00
C TYR A 121 -2.15 4.61 -4.38
N VAL A 122 -1.63 5.47 -3.51
CA VAL A 122 -0.34 5.26 -2.85
C VAL A 122 -0.50 5.29 -1.32
N MET A 123 -0.03 4.22 -0.69
CA MET A 123 0.42 4.22 0.71
C MET A 123 1.90 4.60 0.73
N LEU A 124 2.16 5.87 1.04
CA LEU A 124 3.48 6.50 0.96
C LEU A 124 4.30 6.16 2.20
N GLY A 125 5.37 5.39 2.01
CA GLY A 125 6.34 5.10 3.06
C GLY A 125 7.28 6.28 3.33
N VAL A 126 7.48 6.59 4.60
CA VAL A 126 8.44 7.58 5.10
C VAL A 126 9.48 6.81 5.90
N TRP A 127 10.70 6.70 5.37
CA TRP A 127 11.75 5.94 6.05
C TRP A 127 12.20 6.69 7.31
N ILE A 128 12.44 5.96 8.41
CA ILE A 128 12.83 6.53 9.71
C ILE A 128 14.04 5.77 10.23
N ASP A 129 15.11 6.51 10.50
CA ASP A 129 16.40 6.01 10.96
C ASP A 129 16.72 6.50 12.39
N CYS A 130 17.39 5.63 13.15
CA CYS A 130 18.04 6.01 14.39
C CYS A 130 19.31 6.83 14.14
N ALA A 131 19.80 7.50 15.19
CA ALA A 131 21.04 8.26 15.09
C ALA A 131 22.21 7.33 14.71
N GLY A 132 22.94 7.64 13.64
CA GLY A 132 24.04 6.80 13.17
C GLY A 132 23.60 5.48 12.54
N ALA A 133 22.37 5.39 12.03
CA ALA A 133 21.92 4.25 11.23
C ALA A 133 22.90 3.97 10.07
N TRP A 134 22.98 2.70 9.66
CA TRP A 134 23.86 2.24 8.57
C TRP A 134 25.37 2.43 8.84
N THR A 135 25.76 2.66 10.09
CA THR A 135 27.15 2.67 10.56
C THR A 135 27.42 1.50 11.50
N ASP A 136 28.67 1.34 11.95
CA ASP A 136 29.05 0.28 12.88
C ASP A 136 28.46 0.46 14.30
N THR A 137 27.99 1.66 14.65
CA THR A 137 27.51 1.98 16.01
C THR A 137 26.21 2.80 15.99
N PRO A 138 25.08 2.21 15.55
CA PRO A 138 23.79 2.88 15.61
C PRO A 138 23.35 3.14 17.05
N ASN A 139 22.78 4.31 17.30
CA ASN A 139 22.25 4.72 18.59
C ASN A 139 20.71 4.74 18.54
N HIS A 140 20.13 3.64 19.01
CA HIS A 140 18.68 3.42 19.02
C HIS A 140 17.90 4.30 20.00
N GLU A 141 18.58 5.02 20.90
CA GLU A 141 17.92 5.99 21.79
C GLU A 141 17.71 7.37 21.15
N GLY A 142 18.37 7.63 20.02
CA GLY A 142 18.27 8.86 19.24
C GLY A 142 17.72 8.62 17.83
N GLU A 143 17.49 9.71 17.10
CA GLU A 143 17.07 9.69 15.70
C GLU A 143 18.12 10.34 14.81
N ASP A 144 18.21 9.92 13.55
CA ASP A 144 18.88 10.74 12.53
C ASP A 144 17.93 11.87 12.13
N HIS A 145 17.97 12.95 12.91
CA HIS A 145 17.02 14.05 12.75
C HIS A 145 17.06 14.66 11.34
N GLU A 146 18.25 14.76 10.74
CA GLU A 146 18.39 15.37 9.42
C GLU A 146 17.81 14.47 8.33
N ALA A 147 18.13 13.17 8.36
CA ALA A 147 17.57 12.21 7.41
C ALA A 147 16.05 12.06 7.55
N ASN A 148 15.57 11.92 8.79
CA ASN A 148 14.13 11.77 9.06
C ASN A 148 13.34 13.02 8.68
N GLN A 149 13.84 14.22 9.01
CA GLN A 149 13.19 15.47 8.63
C GLN A 149 13.10 15.61 7.11
N ARG A 150 14.17 15.26 6.37
CA ARG A 150 14.13 15.25 4.91
C ARG A 150 13.01 14.33 4.40
N GLU A 151 12.98 13.08 4.84
CA GLU A 151 11.94 12.11 4.44
C GLU A 151 10.52 12.62 4.75
N VAL A 152 10.33 13.22 5.94
CA VAL A 152 9.05 13.83 6.35
C VAL A 152 8.68 15.02 5.46
N ASP A 153 9.61 15.94 5.19
CA ASP A 153 9.35 17.13 4.38
C ASP A 153 8.94 16.76 2.95
N ALA A 154 9.61 15.76 2.36
CA ALA A 154 9.25 15.24 1.05
C ALA A 154 7.86 14.57 1.09
N ALA A 155 7.55 13.79 2.13
CA ALA A 155 6.21 13.21 2.29
C ALA A 155 5.11 14.28 2.34
N VAL A 156 5.33 15.37 3.09
CA VAL A 156 4.39 16.51 3.15
C VAL A 156 4.20 17.13 1.78
N GLN A 157 5.29 17.35 1.02
CA GLN A 157 5.21 17.89 -0.34
C GLN A 157 4.41 16.96 -1.28
N PHE A 158 4.66 15.65 -1.23
CA PHE A 158 3.91 14.69 -2.02
C PHE A 158 2.43 14.62 -1.63
N ALA A 159 2.11 14.59 -0.34
CA ALA A 159 0.73 14.58 0.15
C ALA A 159 -0.05 15.84 -0.26
N LYS A 160 0.62 17.00 -0.34
CA LYS A 160 0.03 18.26 -0.84
C LYS A 160 -0.17 18.24 -2.35
N ALA A 161 0.83 17.79 -3.10
CA ALA A 161 0.83 17.84 -4.56
C ALA A 161 -0.07 16.78 -5.18
N TYR A 162 -0.16 15.60 -4.57
CA TYR A 162 -0.81 14.41 -5.12
C TYR A 162 -1.91 13.87 -4.19
N SER A 163 -2.71 14.75 -3.58
CA SER A 163 -3.73 14.35 -2.58
C SER A 163 -4.85 13.46 -3.14
N ASN A 164 -5.05 13.49 -4.46
CA ASN A 164 -5.90 12.57 -5.21
C ASN A 164 -5.31 11.14 -5.30
N ILE A 165 -4.00 10.97 -5.14
CA ILE A 165 -3.26 9.70 -5.27
C ILE A 165 -2.80 9.18 -3.90
N VAL A 166 -2.19 10.03 -3.05
CA VAL A 166 -1.72 9.66 -1.71
C VAL A 166 -2.93 9.51 -0.80
N LYS A 167 -3.11 8.30 -0.25
CA LYS A 167 -4.22 7.99 0.66
C LYS A 167 -3.74 7.59 2.04
N VAL A 168 -2.53 7.09 2.16
CA VAL A 168 -1.92 6.74 3.45
C VAL A 168 -0.49 7.26 3.51
N ILE A 169 -0.06 7.76 4.67
CA ILE A 169 1.33 8.03 5.02
C ILE A 169 1.75 7.02 6.09
N ALA A 170 2.75 6.20 5.81
CA ALA A 170 3.33 5.23 6.73
C ALA A 170 4.67 5.75 7.28
N VAL A 171 4.66 6.17 8.54
CA VAL A 171 5.83 6.68 9.26
C VAL A 171 6.66 5.50 9.79
N GLY A 172 7.75 5.19 9.10
CA GLY A 172 8.60 4.05 9.38
C GLY A 172 8.13 2.76 8.71
N ASN A 173 9.11 1.93 8.34
CA ASN A 173 8.95 0.55 7.89
C ASN A 173 9.82 -0.32 8.80
N GLU A 174 9.21 -1.14 9.65
CA GLU A 174 9.95 -1.97 10.62
C GLU A 174 10.98 -1.14 11.41
N ALA A 175 10.61 0.10 11.70
CA ALA A 175 11.49 1.07 12.34
C ALA A 175 11.53 0.89 13.86
N MET A 176 10.64 0.12 14.48
CA MET A 176 10.57 -0.06 15.94
C MET A 176 11.04 -1.43 16.42
N VAL A 177 11.09 -2.39 15.52
CA VAL A 177 11.40 -3.77 15.84
C VAL A 177 12.91 -3.96 16.06
N ARG A 178 13.26 -4.59 17.18
CA ARG A 178 14.63 -4.52 17.72
C ARG A 178 15.66 -5.36 16.98
N TRP A 179 15.23 -6.32 16.15
CA TRP A 179 16.17 -7.04 15.29
C TRP A 179 16.60 -6.20 14.08
N ALA A 180 15.99 -5.04 13.82
CA ALA A 180 16.39 -4.13 12.74
C ALA A 180 17.58 -3.29 13.21
N ALA A 181 18.62 -3.97 13.70
CA ALA A 181 19.73 -3.39 14.44
C ALA A 181 20.52 -2.33 13.65
N ALA A 182 20.36 -2.27 12.33
CA ALA A 182 20.99 -1.25 11.51
C ALA A 182 20.33 0.14 11.64
N TYR A 183 19.05 0.22 12.03
CA TYR A 183 18.30 1.48 11.95
C TYR A 183 17.15 1.68 12.95
N TYR A 184 16.74 0.67 13.73
CA TYR A 184 15.53 0.80 14.55
C TYR A 184 15.60 1.97 15.56
N VAL A 185 14.48 2.62 15.78
CA VAL A 185 14.25 3.69 16.75
C VAL A 185 13.32 3.24 17.86
N GLN A 186 13.39 3.90 19.01
CA GLN A 186 12.34 3.76 20.03
C GLN A 186 11.00 4.32 19.51
N PRO A 187 9.83 3.79 19.95
CA PRO A 187 8.50 4.25 19.52
C PRO A 187 8.26 5.77 19.69
N LYS A 188 9.00 6.43 20.59
CA LYS A 188 8.95 7.89 20.81
C LYS A 188 9.25 8.70 19.54
N VAL A 189 10.14 8.19 18.68
CA VAL A 189 10.53 8.85 17.42
C VAL A 189 9.40 8.72 16.40
N VAL A 190 8.84 7.53 16.23
CA VAL A 190 7.68 7.31 15.34
C VAL A 190 6.48 8.12 15.80
N LEU A 191 6.18 8.13 17.10
CA LEU A 191 5.10 8.92 17.69
C LEU A 191 5.23 10.42 17.38
N LYS A 192 6.43 10.98 17.52
CA LYS A 192 6.71 12.39 17.18
C LYS A 192 6.28 12.71 15.74
N TRP A 193 6.69 11.88 14.78
CA TRP A 193 6.41 12.11 13.36
C TRP A 193 4.96 11.81 12.99
N VAL A 194 4.33 10.79 13.57
CA VAL A 194 2.87 10.56 13.43
C VAL A 194 2.08 11.76 13.93
N GLN A 195 2.41 12.30 15.12
CA GLN A 195 1.76 13.49 15.66
C GLN A 195 1.98 14.73 14.79
N HIS A 196 3.15 14.86 14.17
CA HIS A 196 3.42 15.91 13.20
C HIS A 196 2.45 15.86 12.01
N PHE A 197 2.29 14.70 11.36
CA PHE A 197 1.33 14.56 10.25
C PHE A 197 -0.13 14.75 10.72
N GLN A 198 -0.50 14.27 11.90
CA GLN A 198 -1.84 14.51 12.45
C GLN A 198 -2.09 16.01 12.70
N ALA A 199 -1.10 16.77 13.19
CA ALA A 199 -1.20 18.21 13.35
C ALA A 199 -1.36 18.93 11.99
N LEU A 200 -0.64 18.49 10.95
CA LEU A 200 -0.80 19.03 9.60
C LEU A 200 -2.19 18.76 9.02
N LYS A 201 -2.77 17.57 9.24
CA LYS A 201 -4.17 17.27 8.87
C LYS A 201 -5.15 18.20 9.58
N GLN A 202 -4.98 18.39 10.90
CA GLN A 202 -5.85 19.26 11.70
C GLN A 202 -5.76 20.72 11.29
N ALA A 203 -4.57 21.18 10.88
CA ALA A 203 -4.35 22.53 10.35
C ALA A 203 -4.86 22.73 8.91
N GLY A 204 -5.27 21.66 8.22
CA GLY A 204 -5.67 21.71 6.81
C GLY A 204 -4.50 21.86 5.84
N GLU A 205 -3.27 21.61 6.29
CA GLU A 205 -2.06 21.67 5.46
C GLU A 205 -1.93 20.44 4.55
N ILE A 206 -2.42 19.28 5.00
CA ILE A 206 -2.62 18.09 4.15
C ILE A 206 -4.07 17.66 4.22
N GLU A 207 -4.56 16.99 3.16
CA GLU A 207 -5.97 16.62 3.04
C GLU A 207 -6.40 15.69 4.18
N SER A 208 -7.52 16.02 4.83
CA SER A 208 -8.01 15.30 6.01
C SER A 208 -8.39 13.84 5.71
N GLY A 209 -8.67 13.51 4.45
CA GLY A 209 -8.94 12.16 3.97
C GLY A 209 -7.70 11.26 3.86
N ILE A 210 -6.50 11.79 4.06
CA ILE A 210 -5.25 11.01 4.12
C ILE A 210 -5.09 10.43 5.53
N TRP A 211 -4.90 9.11 5.62
CA TRP A 211 -4.61 8.45 6.89
C TRP A 211 -3.12 8.39 7.18
N VAL A 212 -2.77 8.36 8.47
CA VAL A 212 -1.40 8.27 8.99
C VAL A 212 -1.29 6.99 9.83
N THR A 213 -0.29 6.17 9.52
CA THR A 213 0.04 4.95 10.27
C THR A 213 1.56 4.87 10.49
N SER A 214 2.02 3.85 11.19
CA SER A 214 3.36 3.26 11.02
C SER A 214 3.20 1.83 10.53
N SER A 215 4.13 1.31 9.73
CA SER A 215 4.06 -0.06 9.20
C SER A 215 5.20 -0.89 9.77
N ASP A 216 4.88 -1.83 10.66
CA ASP A 216 5.89 -2.47 11.50
C ASP A 216 5.49 -3.91 11.86
N ASN A 217 6.45 -4.69 12.35
CA ASN A 217 6.24 -6.07 12.75
C ASN A 217 5.15 -6.20 13.84
N PHE A 218 4.42 -7.32 13.84
CA PHE A 218 3.38 -7.61 14.83
C PHE A 218 3.87 -7.45 16.29
N ALA A 219 5.15 -7.78 16.55
CA ALA A 219 5.77 -7.64 17.86
C ALA A 219 5.93 -6.17 18.28
N SER A 220 6.35 -5.27 17.37
CA SER A 220 6.44 -3.83 17.62
C SER A 220 5.10 -3.20 17.99
N TRP A 221 4.02 -3.75 17.44
CA TRP A 221 2.65 -3.36 17.78
C TRP A 221 2.10 -4.07 19.03
N GLY A 222 2.97 -4.69 19.84
CA GLY A 222 2.61 -5.29 21.12
C GLY A 222 1.94 -6.66 21.04
N GLY A 223 1.85 -7.26 19.85
CA GLY A 223 1.29 -8.60 19.65
C GLY A 223 2.26 -9.75 19.96
N GLY A 224 3.52 -9.44 20.25
CA GLY A 224 4.58 -10.39 20.60
C GLY A 224 4.94 -10.35 22.08
N GLU A 225 6.24 -10.24 22.37
CA GLU A 225 6.72 -10.14 23.74
C GLU A 225 6.22 -8.86 24.45
N GLY A 226 5.90 -8.98 25.74
CA GLY A 226 5.40 -7.85 26.54
C GLY A 226 6.39 -6.68 26.69
N SER A 227 7.65 -6.86 26.30
CA SER A 227 8.68 -5.82 26.39
C SER A 227 8.46 -4.64 25.43
N TYR A 228 7.66 -4.81 24.37
CA TYR A 228 7.23 -3.74 23.47
C TYR A 228 6.04 -2.93 24.02
N GLN A 229 5.27 -3.52 24.95
CA GLN A 229 4.08 -2.91 25.52
C GLN A 229 4.48 -1.81 26.52
N THR A 230 4.51 -0.58 26.03
CA THR A 230 4.97 0.59 26.77
C THR A 230 3.95 1.72 26.67
N PRO A 231 3.90 2.65 27.64
CA PRO A 231 3.01 3.82 27.55
C PRO A 231 3.22 4.65 26.28
N THR A 232 4.44 4.66 25.73
CA THR A 232 4.74 5.33 24.46
C THR A 232 4.12 4.61 23.26
N LEU A 233 4.13 3.27 23.26
CA LEU A 233 3.42 2.49 22.24
C LEU A 233 1.91 2.71 22.34
N ASP A 234 1.35 2.76 23.54
CA ASP A 234 -0.08 3.04 23.75
C ASP A 234 -0.46 4.41 23.17
N ALA A 235 0.37 5.43 23.40
CA ALA A 235 0.19 6.76 22.82
C ALA A 235 0.30 6.73 21.28
N LEU A 236 1.21 5.94 20.72
CA LEU A 236 1.33 5.75 19.27
C LEU A 236 0.09 5.07 18.67
N ILE A 237 -0.42 4.01 19.31
CA ILE A 237 -1.67 3.36 18.92
C ILE A 237 -2.83 4.36 18.93
N GLY A 238 -2.91 5.22 19.94
CA GLY A 238 -3.89 6.30 20.00
C GLY A 238 -3.76 7.33 18.87
N ALA A 239 -2.55 7.64 18.43
CA ALA A 239 -2.26 8.71 17.47
C ALA A 239 -2.41 8.32 15.99
N VAL A 240 -2.19 7.06 15.62
CA VAL A 240 -2.36 6.60 14.21
C VAL A 240 -3.84 6.49 13.83
N ASP A 241 -4.20 6.63 12.55
CA ASP A 241 -5.58 6.39 12.09
C ASP A 241 -5.93 4.89 12.09
N PHE A 242 -4.95 4.02 11.81
CA PHE A 242 -5.04 2.56 11.94
C PHE A 242 -3.66 1.97 12.24
N VAL A 243 -3.60 0.71 12.63
CA VAL A 243 -2.34 -0.04 12.80
C VAL A 243 -2.05 -0.86 11.55
N SER A 244 -0.90 -0.62 10.93
CA SER A 244 -0.37 -1.41 9.82
C SER A 244 0.67 -2.40 10.35
N MET A 245 0.31 -3.68 10.44
CA MET A 245 1.18 -4.71 11.00
C MET A 245 1.77 -5.64 9.93
N HIS A 246 2.99 -6.13 10.15
CA HIS A 246 3.63 -7.13 9.31
C HIS A 246 3.62 -8.49 10.00
N THR A 247 3.53 -9.56 9.20
CA THR A 247 3.66 -10.95 9.64
C THR A 247 4.34 -11.76 8.54
N TYR A 248 5.29 -12.61 8.91
CA TYR A 248 6.06 -13.40 7.94
C TYR A 248 6.24 -14.86 8.42
N PRO A 249 5.19 -15.69 8.29
CA PRO A 249 5.33 -17.13 8.53
C PRO A 249 6.45 -17.75 7.69
N PHE A 250 6.71 -17.25 6.48
CA PHE A 250 7.82 -17.70 5.65
C PHE A 250 9.17 -17.68 6.40
N HIS A 251 9.54 -16.57 7.04
CA HIS A 251 10.77 -16.47 7.83
C HIS A 251 10.71 -17.33 9.09
N ASP A 252 9.55 -17.40 9.74
CA ASP A 252 9.36 -18.20 10.95
C ASP A 252 9.40 -19.72 10.68
N THR A 253 9.34 -20.19 9.42
CA THR A 253 9.66 -21.59 9.08
C THR A 253 11.09 -22.00 9.47
N HIS A 254 11.98 -21.02 9.67
CA HIS A 254 13.32 -21.21 10.21
C HIS A 254 13.45 -20.69 11.65
N TYR A 255 13.02 -19.45 11.90
CA TYR A 255 13.28 -18.79 13.20
C TYR A 255 12.32 -19.20 14.33
N ASN A 256 11.11 -19.67 14.00
CA ASN A 256 10.12 -20.16 14.96
C ASN A 256 9.26 -21.30 14.37
N PRO A 257 9.87 -22.45 14.07
CA PRO A 257 9.33 -23.44 13.14
C PRO A 257 8.20 -24.31 13.70
N ALA A 258 7.72 -24.06 14.92
CA ALA A 258 6.78 -24.95 15.62
C ALA A 258 5.48 -25.21 14.83
N PHE A 259 4.99 -24.25 14.03
CA PHE A 259 3.80 -24.43 13.19
C PHE A 259 4.12 -25.16 11.86
N TRP A 260 5.39 -25.16 11.46
CA TRP A 260 5.90 -25.70 10.20
C TRP A 260 6.26 -27.18 10.36
N THR A 261 6.94 -27.54 11.44
CA THR A 261 7.42 -28.89 11.73
C THR A 261 6.41 -29.67 12.57
N ASP A 262 5.34 -30.19 11.97
CA ASP A 262 4.63 -31.36 12.50
C ASP A 262 3.62 -31.96 11.51
N THR A 263 3.52 -33.30 11.57
CA THR A 263 2.66 -34.26 10.83
C THR A 263 3.15 -34.80 9.47
N PHE A 264 4.37 -35.34 9.39
CA PHE A 264 4.66 -36.43 8.43
C PHE A 264 4.30 -37.78 9.07
N ASP A 265 3.01 -38.11 9.16
CA ASP A 265 2.59 -39.49 9.42
C ASP A 265 2.64 -40.31 8.10
N GLU A 266 2.68 -41.64 8.17
CA GLU A 266 2.76 -42.53 6.98
C GLU A 266 1.65 -42.27 5.92
N VAL A 267 0.55 -41.62 6.31
CA VAL A 267 -0.55 -41.18 5.43
C VAL A 267 -0.12 -40.06 4.47
N SER A 268 0.81 -39.19 4.89
CA SER A 268 1.31 -38.03 4.12
C SER A 268 2.08 -38.47 2.86
N ALA A 269 2.75 -39.62 2.92
CA ALA A 269 3.49 -40.19 1.80
C ALA A 269 2.59 -40.63 0.62
N GLN A 270 1.29 -40.82 0.85
CA GLN A 270 0.34 -41.30 -0.16
C GLN A 270 -0.36 -40.17 -0.92
N ALA A 271 -0.32 -38.92 -0.42
CA ALA A 271 -0.97 -37.76 -1.05
C ALA A 271 -0.17 -36.44 -0.87
N PRO A 272 0.98 -36.27 -1.55
CA PRO A 272 1.86 -35.12 -1.35
C PRO A 272 1.21 -33.74 -1.55
N GLN A 273 0.21 -33.63 -2.43
CA GLN A 273 -0.49 -32.34 -2.67
C GLN A 273 -1.44 -31.95 -1.54
N ALA A 274 -2.07 -32.94 -0.88
CA ALA A 274 -2.93 -32.69 0.27
C ALA A 274 -2.11 -32.23 1.49
N ASP A 275 -0.91 -32.78 1.63
CA ASP A 275 0.05 -32.43 2.68
C ASP A 275 0.57 -30.99 2.54
N VAL A 276 0.99 -30.57 1.34
CA VAL A 276 1.39 -29.17 1.08
C VAL A 276 0.26 -28.20 1.41
N SER A 277 -0.98 -28.55 1.05
CA SER A 277 -2.14 -27.69 1.33
C SER A 277 -2.42 -27.55 2.83
N ALA A 278 -2.31 -28.63 3.61
CA ALA A 278 -2.47 -28.61 5.06
C ALA A 278 -1.34 -27.81 5.74
N THR A 279 -0.10 -27.98 5.29
CA THR A 279 1.05 -27.24 5.81
C THR A 279 0.92 -25.73 5.55
N MET A 280 0.50 -25.33 4.35
CA MET A 280 0.24 -23.92 4.05
C MET A 280 -0.95 -23.35 4.83
N ALA A 281 -1.97 -24.16 5.14
CA ALA A 281 -3.05 -23.75 6.02
C ALA A 281 -2.58 -23.45 7.46
N ARG A 282 -1.64 -24.23 8.01
CA ARG A 282 -1.00 -23.93 9.30
C ARG A 282 -0.21 -22.63 9.25
N ALA A 283 0.55 -22.40 8.18
CA ALA A 283 1.30 -21.15 8.00
C ALA A 283 0.37 -19.91 7.93
N ALA A 284 -0.76 -20.02 7.22
CA ALA A 284 -1.77 -18.96 7.21
C ALA A 284 -2.41 -18.75 8.59
N ALA A 285 -2.77 -19.82 9.30
CA ALA A 285 -3.29 -19.74 10.66
C ALA A 285 -2.30 -19.06 11.63
N TYR A 286 -1.00 -19.34 11.49
CA TYR A 286 0.04 -18.70 12.27
C TYR A 286 0.09 -17.17 12.08
N ALA A 287 -0.02 -16.67 10.83
CA ALA A 287 -0.16 -15.24 10.56
C ALA A 287 -1.45 -14.65 11.18
N GLN A 288 -2.55 -15.39 11.12
CA GLN A 288 -3.83 -14.98 11.72
C GLN A 288 -3.75 -14.88 13.25
N ASP A 289 -2.99 -15.76 13.89
CA ASP A 289 -2.75 -15.73 15.33
C ASP A 289 -1.88 -14.54 15.74
N GLN A 290 -0.82 -14.23 14.97
CA GLN A 290 -0.03 -13.00 15.16
C GLN A 290 -0.94 -11.76 15.02
N TYR A 291 -1.81 -11.72 14.01
CA TYR A 291 -2.80 -10.67 13.84
C TYR A 291 -3.76 -10.56 15.04
N ALA A 292 -4.33 -11.68 15.47
CA ALA A 292 -5.27 -11.71 16.60
C ALA A 292 -4.61 -11.24 17.91
N SER A 293 -3.34 -11.58 18.11
CA SER A 293 -2.55 -11.12 19.26
C SER A 293 -2.35 -9.60 19.24
N THR A 294 -1.89 -9.05 18.11
CA THR A 294 -1.76 -7.59 17.93
C THR A 294 -3.10 -6.89 18.09
N LYS A 295 -4.17 -7.39 17.45
CA LYS A 295 -5.51 -6.82 17.57
C LYS A 295 -6.01 -6.82 19.01
N ARG A 296 -5.72 -7.84 19.80
CA ARG A 296 -6.11 -7.91 21.23
C ARG A 296 -5.42 -6.80 22.03
N TYR A 297 -4.11 -6.61 21.84
CA TYR A 297 -3.39 -5.54 22.53
C TYR A 297 -3.90 -4.16 22.10
N VAL A 298 -3.98 -3.91 20.79
CA VAL A 298 -4.49 -2.64 20.23
C VAL A 298 -5.90 -2.33 20.75
N SER A 299 -6.80 -3.30 20.78
CA SER A 299 -8.18 -3.12 21.27
C SER A 299 -8.27 -2.86 22.77
N SER A 300 -7.24 -3.24 23.55
CA SER A 300 -7.16 -2.91 24.98
C SER A 300 -6.83 -1.43 25.22
N ILE A 301 -6.22 -0.76 24.23
CA ILE A 301 -5.88 0.66 24.26
C ILE A 301 -6.97 1.50 23.59
N ASP A 302 -7.38 1.11 22.39
CA ASP A 302 -8.45 1.75 21.62
C ASP A 302 -9.31 0.67 20.92
N PRO A 303 -10.49 0.34 21.48
CA PRO A 303 -11.38 -0.67 20.92
C PRO A 303 -11.83 -0.38 19.48
N GLY A 304 -11.83 0.88 19.04
CA GLY A 304 -12.23 1.29 17.70
C GLY A 304 -11.08 1.21 16.67
N LYS A 305 -9.83 1.04 17.11
CA LYS A 305 -8.67 1.10 16.23
C LYS A 305 -8.62 -0.09 15.28
N ALA A 306 -8.66 0.19 13.98
CA ALA A 306 -8.50 -0.83 12.95
C ALA A 306 -7.05 -1.37 12.93
N VAL A 307 -6.91 -2.65 12.60
CA VAL A 307 -5.62 -3.31 12.37
C VAL A 307 -5.68 -3.94 10.98
N HIS A 308 -4.70 -3.63 10.14
CA HIS A 308 -4.56 -4.13 8.78
C HIS A 308 -3.18 -4.75 8.57
N ILE A 309 -3.04 -5.61 7.56
CA ILE A 309 -1.75 -6.21 7.21
C ILE A 309 -1.04 -5.28 6.23
N GLY A 310 0.01 -4.61 6.71
CA GLY A 310 0.86 -3.72 5.94
C GLY A 310 1.90 -4.43 5.09
N GLU A 311 2.21 -5.68 5.45
CA GLU A 311 3.11 -6.52 4.70
C GLU A 311 3.01 -7.99 5.11
N THR A 312 2.97 -8.87 4.12
CA THR A 312 3.26 -10.29 4.28
C THR A 312 3.59 -10.90 2.93
N GLY A 313 4.47 -11.89 2.90
CA GLY A 313 4.95 -12.48 1.65
C GLY A 313 5.46 -13.90 1.82
N TRP A 314 5.71 -14.53 0.66
CA TRP A 314 6.28 -15.87 0.59
C TRP A 314 7.16 -15.98 -0.65
N ALA A 315 8.47 -16.21 -0.47
CA ALA A 315 9.39 -16.26 -1.60
C ALA A 315 9.22 -17.56 -2.40
N SER A 316 9.40 -17.48 -3.71
CA SER A 316 9.29 -18.64 -4.60
C SER A 316 10.57 -19.45 -4.73
N ILE A 317 11.72 -18.87 -4.40
CA ILE A 317 13.05 -19.46 -4.52
C ILE A 317 13.85 -19.07 -3.29
N ASP A 318 14.67 -19.99 -2.78
CA ASP A 318 15.72 -19.70 -1.80
C ASP A 318 16.81 -20.76 -1.91
N ASN A 319 18.07 -20.37 -1.71
CA ASN A 319 19.22 -21.27 -1.64
C ASN A 319 19.91 -21.27 -0.27
N GLY A 320 19.23 -20.76 0.76
CA GLY A 320 19.69 -20.67 2.14
C GLY A 320 18.74 -21.39 3.09
N PHE A 321 18.28 -20.68 4.13
CA PHE A 321 17.50 -21.26 5.23
C PHE A 321 16.11 -21.76 4.83
N TYR A 322 15.54 -21.24 3.74
CA TYR A 322 14.18 -21.55 3.30
C TYR A 322 14.15 -22.46 2.07
N GLY A 323 15.33 -22.76 1.51
CA GLY A 323 15.53 -23.65 0.38
C GLY A 323 15.51 -25.14 0.76
N PRO A 324 15.83 -26.03 -0.21
CA PRO A 324 15.77 -27.48 -0.03
C PRO A 324 16.63 -28.05 1.11
N ASP A 325 17.76 -27.40 1.42
CA ASP A 325 18.67 -27.79 2.49
C ASP A 325 18.29 -27.20 3.86
N GLY A 326 17.23 -26.39 3.91
CA GLY A 326 16.71 -25.72 5.11
C GLY A 326 15.27 -26.14 5.43
N SER A 327 14.38 -25.16 5.59
CA SER A 327 12.96 -25.41 5.89
C SER A 327 12.15 -25.92 4.70
N ASN A 328 12.72 -25.86 3.47
CA ASN A 328 12.05 -26.21 2.21
C ASN A 328 10.70 -25.48 2.02
N ALA A 329 10.63 -24.24 2.50
CA ALA A 329 9.44 -23.40 2.44
C ALA A 329 9.28 -22.70 1.09
N ALA A 330 10.39 -22.31 0.45
CA ALA A 330 10.35 -21.55 -0.80
C ALA A 330 9.77 -22.36 -1.96
N GLY A 331 8.83 -21.77 -2.70
CA GLY A 331 8.23 -22.41 -3.87
C GLY A 331 7.00 -21.67 -4.40
N GLU A 332 6.80 -21.68 -5.72
CA GLU A 332 5.64 -21.00 -6.35
C GLU A 332 4.30 -21.57 -5.91
N ARG A 333 4.21 -22.89 -5.63
CA ARG A 333 2.98 -23.50 -5.10
C ARG A 333 2.67 -23.04 -3.68
N GLN A 334 3.69 -22.98 -2.83
CA GLN A 334 3.56 -22.48 -1.45
C GLN A 334 3.18 -20.99 -1.47
N GLN A 335 3.82 -20.18 -2.31
CA GLN A 335 3.47 -18.77 -2.50
C GLN A 335 2.01 -18.61 -2.95
N GLN A 336 1.58 -19.35 -3.97
CA GLN A 336 0.19 -19.35 -4.44
C GLN A 336 -0.78 -19.65 -3.28
N LEU A 337 -0.57 -20.76 -2.57
CA LEU A 337 -1.45 -21.20 -1.50
C LEU A 337 -1.50 -20.19 -0.35
N TYR A 338 -0.35 -19.64 0.06
CA TYR A 338 -0.28 -18.64 1.10
C TYR A 338 -1.10 -17.40 0.73
N PHE A 339 -0.95 -16.90 -0.50
CA PHE A 339 -1.63 -15.71 -0.98
C PHE A 339 -3.14 -15.94 -1.10
N GLU A 340 -3.57 -17.10 -1.61
CA GLU A 340 -4.98 -17.49 -1.69
C GLU A 340 -5.62 -17.54 -0.28
N LEU A 341 -4.97 -18.21 0.67
CA LEU A 341 -5.45 -18.37 2.04
C LEU A 341 -5.53 -17.03 2.78
N MET A 342 -4.47 -16.22 2.73
CA MET A 342 -4.43 -14.92 3.39
C MET A 342 -5.40 -13.92 2.76
N THR A 343 -5.53 -13.91 1.43
CA THR A 343 -6.49 -13.03 0.75
C THR A 343 -7.93 -13.39 1.10
N ALA A 344 -8.26 -14.69 1.12
CA ALA A 344 -9.58 -15.17 1.50
C ALA A 344 -9.93 -14.80 2.95
N TRP A 345 -8.99 -15.04 3.88
CA TRP A 345 -9.16 -14.67 5.28
C TRP A 345 -9.32 -13.15 5.45
N ALA A 346 -8.44 -12.35 4.85
CA ALA A 346 -8.44 -10.90 4.99
C ALA A 346 -9.76 -10.30 4.49
N ARG A 347 -10.25 -10.76 3.33
CA ARG A 347 -11.55 -10.35 2.79
C ARG A 347 -12.70 -10.72 3.74
N ALA A 348 -12.71 -11.92 4.30
CA ALA A 348 -13.73 -12.36 5.25
C ALA A 348 -13.69 -11.56 6.56
N ALA A 349 -12.50 -11.14 6.99
CA ALA A 349 -12.28 -10.37 8.21
C ALA A 349 -12.45 -8.85 8.02
N GLY A 350 -12.66 -8.36 6.78
CA GLY A 350 -12.67 -6.92 6.48
C GLY A 350 -11.31 -6.24 6.67
N VAL A 351 -10.23 -7.01 6.48
CA VAL A 351 -8.85 -6.57 6.66
C VAL A 351 -8.24 -6.24 5.30
N VAL A 352 -7.67 -5.05 5.15
CA VAL A 352 -6.78 -4.74 4.03
C VAL A 352 -5.49 -5.54 4.18
N LEU A 353 -5.07 -6.18 3.09
CA LEU A 353 -3.88 -7.01 2.98
C LEU A 353 -2.97 -6.46 1.90
N VAL A 354 -1.78 -5.97 2.30
CA VAL A 354 -0.71 -5.59 1.38
C VAL A 354 0.21 -6.78 1.19
N LEU A 355 0.17 -7.37 -0.01
CA LEU A 355 1.02 -8.51 -0.36
C LEU A 355 2.44 -8.06 -0.72
N PHE A 356 3.44 -8.83 -0.31
CA PHE A 356 4.85 -8.62 -0.64
C PHE A 356 5.35 -9.76 -1.54
N GLU A 357 5.68 -9.50 -2.82
CA GLU A 357 5.68 -8.19 -3.52
C GLU A 357 5.29 -8.29 -5.00
N ALA A 358 5.20 -7.15 -5.69
CA ALA A 358 4.78 -7.07 -7.09
C ALA A 358 5.72 -7.79 -8.08
N PHE A 359 7.02 -7.50 -8.01
CA PHE A 359 8.03 -8.00 -8.94
C PHE A 359 9.27 -8.44 -8.17
N ASP A 360 9.98 -9.44 -8.68
CA ASP A 360 11.27 -9.84 -8.11
C ASP A 360 12.28 -8.68 -8.21
N GLU A 361 12.90 -8.35 -7.08
CA GLU A 361 13.82 -7.22 -6.93
C GLU A 361 15.26 -7.70 -6.64
N PRO A 362 16.12 -7.85 -7.67
CA PRO A 362 17.44 -8.49 -7.54
C PRO A 362 18.48 -7.68 -6.75
N TRP A 363 18.13 -6.48 -6.27
CA TRP A 363 19.03 -5.65 -5.47
C TRP A 363 18.98 -5.99 -3.98
N LYS A 364 17.91 -6.64 -3.49
CA LYS A 364 17.70 -6.87 -2.06
C LYS A 364 18.76 -7.81 -1.48
N ASP A 365 19.18 -8.82 -2.24
CA ASP A 365 20.38 -9.61 -1.97
C ASP A 365 21.25 -9.72 -3.23
N ALA A 366 21.87 -8.59 -3.61
CA ALA A 366 22.70 -8.49 -4.81
C ALA A 366 23.93 -9.44 -4.80
N LYS A 367 24.38 -9.88 -3.62
CA LYS A 367 25.54 -10.78 -3.47
C LYS A 367 25.16 -12.25 -3.59
N ASN A 368 23.89 -12.59 -3.36
CA ASN A 368 23.36 -13.93 -3.52
C ASN A 368 22.05 -13.89 -4.34
N PRO A 369 22.14 -13.95 -5.68
CA PRO A 369 20.97 -13.95 -6.56
C PRO A 369 19.98 -15.10 -6.32
N GLY A 370 20.39 -16.17 -5.62
CA GLY A 370 19.50 -17.28 -5.23
C GLY A 370 18.84 -17.10 -3.87
N GLY A 371 19.15 -16.04 -3.14
CA GLY A 371 18.56 -15.74 -1.84
C GLY A 371 17.13 -15.24 -1.96
N SER A 372 16.27 -15.71 -1.04
CA SER A 372 14.82 -15.44 -0.98
C SER A 372 14.40 -14.00 -1.16
N GLU A 373 15.15 -13.05 -0.61
CA GLU A 373 14.85 -11.62 -0.73
C GLU A 373 14.65 -11.18 -2.19
N ASN A 374 15.35 -11.79 -3.15
CA ASN A 374 15.20 -11.43 -4.56
C ASN A 374 13.97 -12.05 -5.24
N HIS A 375 13.17 -12.88 -4.55
CA HIS A 375 12.20 -13.81 -5.16
C HIS A 375 10.79 -13.76 -4.55
N PHE A 376 10.41 -12.65 -3.92
CA PHE A 376 9.06 -12.44 -3.35
C PHE A 376 8.01 -12.01 -4.39
N GLY A 377 8.43 -11.58 -5.57
CA GLY A 377 7.57 -11.03 -6.61
C GLY A 377 6.52 -12.01 -7.14
N LEU A 378 5.41 -11.50 -7.67
CA LEU A 378 4.44 -12.27 -8.45
C LEU A 378 4.89 -12.50 -9.90
N ILE A 379 5.75 -11.61 -10.39
CA ILE A 379 6.38 -11.68 -11.72
C ILE A 379 7.89 -11.59 -11.54
N ASP A 380 8.62 -12.52 -12.14
CA ASP A 380 10.07 -12.55 -12.00
C ASP A 380 10.83 -11.60 -12.95
N GLY A 381 12.16 -11.54 -12.81
CA GLY A 381 13.04 -10.72 -13.66
C GLY A 381 13.07 -11.12 -15.15
N GLN A 382 12.51 -12.27 -15.51
CA GLN A 382 12.36 -12.76 -16.88
C GLN A 382 10.95 -12.54 -17.43
N ASN A 383 10.10 -11.80 -16.70
CA ASN A 383 8.69 -11.57 -17.02
C ASN A 383 7.84 -12.84 -17.02
N ARG A 384 8.19 -13.82 -16.18
CA ARG A 384 7.35 -14.99 -15.95
C ARG A 384 6.40 -14.68 -14.80
N ALA A 385 5.11 -14.69 -15.09
CA ALA A 385 4.04 -14.70 -14.10
C ALA A 385 4.09 -16.02 -13.35
N LYS A 386 4.41 -15.95 -12.05
CA LYS A 386 4.48 -17.12 -11.18
C LYS A 386 3.11 -17.73 -10.99
N ARG A 387 3.07 -18.95 -10.45
CA ARG A 387 1.85 -19.77 -10.30
C ARG A 387 0.67 -19.04 -9.66
N VAL A 388 0.94 -18.12 -8.74
CA VAL A 388 -0.07 -17.25 -8.10
C VAL A 388 -0.89 -16.40 -9.09
N LEU A 389 -0.39 -16.16 -10.31
CA LEU A 389 -1.04 -15.35 -11.34
C LEU A 389 -1.57 -16.17 -12.55
N TRP A 390 -1.47 -17.51 -12.53
CA TRP A 390 -1.84 -18.31 -13.70
C TRP A 390 -3.32 -18.17 -14.07
N THR A 391 -4.20 -18.03 -13.08
CA THR A 391 -5.64 -17.84 -13.31
C THR A 391 -5.91 -16.51 -14.03
N GLU A 392 -5.30 -15.43 -13.58
CA GLU A 392 -5.42 -14.09 -14.17
C GLU A 392 -4.79 -14.05 -15.57
N LEU A 393 -3.64 -14.71 -15.74
CA LEU A 393 -2.97 -14.84 -17.03
C LEU A 393 -3.86 -15.55 -18.05
N ASP A 394 -4.48 -16.66 -17.66
CA ASP A 394 -5.38 -17.45 -18.52
C ASP A 394 -6.69 -16.71 -18.84
N ALA A 395 -7.15 -15.88 -17.91
CA ALA A 395 -8.27 -14.97 -18.13
C ALA A 395 -7.93 -13.79 -19.04
N GLY A 396 -6.67 -13.65 -19.47
CA GLY A 396 -6.22 -12.59 -20.37
C GLY A 396 -5.92 -11.26 -19.70
N ALA A 397 -5.84 -11.21 -18.36
CA ALA A 397 -5.63 -9.97 -17.60
C ALA A 397 -4.32 -9.23 -17.97
N LEU A 398 -3.33 -9.97 -18.49
CA LEU A 398 -2.02 -9.46 -18.89
C LEU A 398 -1.80 -9.43 -20.41
N GLN A 399 -2.85 -9.67 -21.20
CA GLN A 399 -2.74 -9.76 -22.64
C GLN A 399 -2.30 -8.42 -23.25
N GLY A 400 -1.23 -8.46 -24.05
CA GLY A 400 -0.68 -7.28 -24.72
C GLY A 400 0.15 -6.35 -23.83
N LEU A 401 0.24 -6.63 -22.52
CA LEU A 401 1.13 -5.91 -21.61
C LEU A 401 2.57 -6.42 -21.75
N THR A 402 3.51 -5.50 -21.60
CA THR A 402 4.95 -5.79 -21.68
C THR A 402 5.68 -5.12 -20.54
N ARG A 403 6.79 -5.72 -20.11
CA ARG A 403 7.73 -5.12 -19.15
C ARG A 403 9.13 -5.12 -19.77
N GLY A 404 9.70 -3.95 -20.03
CA GLY A 404 10.96 -3.83 -20.77
C GLY A 404 10.87 -4.38 -22.19
N GLY A 405 9.74 -4.14 -22.87
CA GLY A 405 9.50 -4.59 -24.25
C GLY A 405 9.29 -6.10 -24.44
N ARG A 406 9.29 -6.90 -23.36
CA ARG A 406 9.03 -8.35 -23.41
C ARG A 406 7.64 -8.66 -22.85
N PRO A 407 6.91 -9.63 -23.42
CA PRO A 407 5.59 -10.03 -22.91
C PRO A 407 5.70 -10.65 -21.52
N ILE A 408 4.58 -10.66 -20.79
CA ILE A 408 4.44 -11.49 -19.59
C ILE A 408 4.01 -12.89 -20.02
N VAL A 409 4.76 -13.90 -19.61
CA VAL A 409 4.51 -15.31 -19.96
C VAL A 409 4.33 -16.14 -18.70
N ARG A 410 3.82 -17.36 -18.83
CA ARG A 410 3.68 -18.27 -17.69
C ARG A 410 5.06 -18.75 -17.20
N SER A 411 5.24 -18.94 -15.89
CA SER A 411 6.38 -19.66 -15.33
C SER A 411 6.35 -21.16 -15.70
N ASP A 412 7.52 -21.78 -15.81
CA ASP A 412 7.69 -23.19 -16.18
C ASP A 412 7.64 -24.15 -14.96
N THR A 413 7.31 -23.63 -13.77
CA THR A 413 7.41 -24.34 -12.49
C THR A 413 6.24 -25.32 -12.28
N PRO A 414 6.48 -26.57 -11.83
CA PRO A 414 5.43 -27.58 -11.62
C PRO A 414 4.40 -27.25 -10.51
#